data_AF-D8T2P7-F1
#
_entry.id   AF-D8T2P7-F1
#
_cell.length_a   1.000
_cell.length_b   1.000
_cell.length_c   1.000
_cell.angle_alpha   90.00
_cell.angle_beta   90.00
_cell.angle_gamma   90.00
#
_symmetry.space_group_name_H-M   'P 1'
#
loop_
_entity.id
_entity.type
_entity.pdbx_description
1 polymer ?
#
loop_
_entity_poly.entity_id
_entity_poly.type
_entity_poly.pdbx_seq_one_letter_code
_entity_poly.pdbx_strand_id
1 'polypeptide(L)' 'KGNKDGLECAVCLCKYEEREILRLLPKCKHAFHVDCVDTWLGSHSTCPLCRSHV' A
#
# COMPACT_ATOMS: atom_id res chain seq x y z
N LYS A 1 16.44 -7.16 -12.87
CA LYS A 1 15.50 -6.33 -13.66
C LYS A 1 14.12 -6.48 -13.02
N GLY A 2 13.88 -5.79 -11.90
CA GLY A 2 12.56 -5.67 -11.28
C GLY A 2 11.84 -4.50 -11.95
N ASN A 3 10.57 -4.69 -12.28
CA ASN A 3 9.81 -3.76 -13.10
C ASN A 3 9.83 -2.34 -12.48
N LYS A 4 9.99 -1.33 -13.33
CA LYS A 4 10.16 0.09 -12.94
C LYS A 4 8.84 0.77 -12.53
N ASP A 5 7.77 0.01 -12.34
CA ASP A 5 6.44 0.52 -12.04
C ASP A 5 6.14 0.38 -10.55
N GLY A 6 6.76 1.21 -9.72
CA GLY A 6 6.48 1.31 -8.27
C GLY A 6 5.14 1.99 -7.95
N LEU A 7 4.10 1.70 -8.74
CA LEU A 7 2.80 2.38 -8.74
C LEU A 7 1.62 1.41 -8.67
N GLU A 8 1.80 0.26 -8.01
CA GLU A 8 0.76 -0.75 -7.82
C GLU A 8 0.53 -1.02 -6.33
N CYS A 9 -0.73 -1.17 -5.94
CA CYS A 9 -1.11 -1.49 -4.57
C CYS A 9 -0.81 -2.97 -4.28
N ALA A 10 0.07 -3.27 -3.31
CA ALA A 10 0.41 -4.66 -3.00
C ALA A 10 -0.72 -5.46 -2.31
N VAL A 11 -1.84 -4.81 -1.96
CA VAL A 11 -3.01 -5.47 -1.35
C VAL A 11 -3.94 -6.01 -2.45
N CYS A 12 -4.33 -5.17 -3.41
CA CYS A 12 -5.22 -5.57 -4.51
C CYS A 12 -4.49 -5.90 -5.81
N LEU A 13 -3.16 -5.71 -5.86
CA LEU A 13 -2.30 -5.88 -7.04
C LEU A 13 -2.74 -5.05 -8.26
N CYS A 14 -3.46 -3.94 -8.01
CA CYS A 14 -3.95 -3.03 -9.03
C CYS A 14 -3.07 -1.77 -9.13
N LYS A 15 -2.99 -1.19 -10.32
CA LYS A 15 -2.28 0.08 -10.57
C LYS A 15 -3.01 1.23 -9.90
N TYR A 16 -2.24 2.19 -9.41
CA TYR A 16 -2.78 3.44 -8.91
C TYR A 16 -3.35 4.26 -10.06
N GLU A 17 -4.60 4.70 -9.93
CA GLU A 17 -5.17 5.69 -10.82
C GLU A 17 -5.02 7.11 -10.27
N GLU A 18 -5.03 8.10 -11.17
CA GLU A 18 -4.88 9.53 -10.85
C GLU A 18 -5.96 10.05 -9.89
N ARG A 19 -7.10 9.36 -9.87
CA ARG A 19 -8.27 9.67 -9.03
C ARG A 19 -8.33 8.88 -7.74
N GLU A 20 -7.39 7.98 -7.50
CA GLU A 20 -7.39 7.16 -6.29
C GLU A 20 -6.64 7.81 -5.14
N ILE A 21 -7.20 7.67 -3.94
CA ILE A 21 -6.58 8.18 -2.73
C ILE A 21 -5.64 7.12 -2.17
N LEU A 22 -4.35 7.46 -2.17
CA LEU A 22 -3.31 6.61 -1.61
C LEU A 22 -2.94 7.10 -0.21
N ARG A 23 -2.73 6.15 0.70
CA ARG A 23 -2.18 6.40 2.02
C ARG A 23 -0.74 5.91 2.06
N LEU A 24 0.14 6.79 2.52
CA LEU A 24 1.55 6.50 2.72
C LEU A 24 1.81 6.14 4.19
N LEU A 25 2.48 5.02 4.43
CA LEU A 25 2.89 4.65 5.78
C LEU A 25 4.13 5.44 6.21
N PRO A 26 4.14 6.09 7.38
CA PRO A 26 5.25 6.97 7.78
C PRO A 26 6.56 6.22 8.02
N LYS A 27 6.50 4.95 8.47
CA LYS A 27 7.68 4.15 8.81
C LYS A 27 8.44 3.62 7.59
N CYS A 28 7.73 3.03 6.63
CA CYS A 28 8.32 2.37 5.48
C CYS A 28 8.10 3.11 4.16
N LYS A 29 7.32 4.20 4.17
CA LYS A 29 7.01 5.04 3.01
C LYS A 29 6.38 4.28 1.83
N HIS A 30 5.74 3.14 2.11
CA HIS A 30 4.95 2.44 1.12
C HIS A 30 3.57 3.09 0.98
N ALA A 31 3.15 3.29 -0.27
CA ALA A 31 1.81 3.73 -0.64
C ALA A 31 0.89 2.51 -0.80
N PHE A 32 -0.38 2.69 -0.49
CA PHE A 32 -1.47 1.74 -0.74
C PHE A 32 -2.77 2.52 -0.96
N HIS A 33 -3.78 1.94 -1.60
CA HIS A 33 -5.12 2.54 -1.58
C HIS A 33 -5.60 2.70 -0.14
N VAL A 34 -6.21 3.85 0.17
CA VAL A 34 -6.82 4.09 1.49
C VAL A 34 -7.74 2.93 1.87
N ASP A 35 -8.59 2.50 0.96
CA ASP A 35 -9.56 1.41 1.19
C ASP A 35 -8.87 0.06 1.49
N CYS A 36 -7.83 -0.27 0.71
CA CYS A 36 -7.04 -1.48 0.89
C CYS A 36 -6.28 -1.50 2.21
N VAL A 37 -5.61 -0.39 2.56
CA VAL A 37 -4.84 -0.33 3.81
C VAL A 37 -5.75 -0.23 5.02
N ASP A 38 -6.90 0.43 4.92
CA ASP A 38 -7.88 0.52 6.01
C ASP A 38 -8.45 -0.87 6.33
N THR A 39 -8.86 -1.60 5.29
CA THR A 39 -9.30 -3.01 5.41
C THR A 39 -8.22 -3.89 6.03
N TRP A 40 -6.97 -3.72 5.60
CA TRP A 40 -5.84 -4.47 6.15
C TRP A 40 -5.57 -4.13 7.62
N LEU A 41 -5.55 -2.83 7.96
CA LEU A 41 -5.32 -2.33 9.32
C LEU A 41 -6.42 -2.73 10.31
N GLY A 42 -7.63 -3.01 9.82
CA GLY A 42 -8.69 -3.58 10.64
C GLY A 42 -8.36 -4.97 11.22
N SER A 43 -7.45 -5.72 10.59
CA SER A 43 -7.04 -7.06 11.03
C SER A 43 -5.55 -7.14 11.42
N HIS A 44 -4.71 -6.32 10.79
CA HIS A 44 -3.26 -6.34 10.93
C HIS A 44 -2.67 -4.93 10.96
N SER A 45 -2.06 -4.54 12.07
CA SER A 45 -1.40 -3.21 12.20
C SER A 45 -0.01 -3.12 11.53
N THR A 46 0.28 -3.94 10.52
CA THR A 46 1.60 -4.00 9.86
C THR A 46 1.50 -3.66 8.38
N CYS A 47 2.61 -3.24 7.77
CA CYS A 47 2.70 -2.94 6.36
C CYS A 47 2.52 -4.23 5.52
N PRO A 48 1.60 -4.27 4.53
CA PRO A 48 1.41 -5.43 3.65
C PRO A 48 2.67 -5.83 2.85
N LEU A 49 3.54 -4.86 2.54
CA LEU A 49 4.69 -5.04 1.65
C LEU A 49 5.95 -5.52 2.40
N CYS A 50 6.24 -4.91 3.54
CA CYS A 50 7.48 -5.14 4.29
C CYS A 50 7.26 -5.66 5.72
N ARG A 51 6.00 -5.81 6.15
CA ARG A 51 5.59 -6.24 7.49
C ARG A 51 6.11 -5.37 8.64
N SER A 52 6.61 -4.17 8.35
CA SER A 52 6.95 -3.18 9.37
C SER A 52 5.68 -2.66 10.04
N HIS A 53 5.71 -2.47 11.36
CA HIS A 53 4.59 -1.87 12.08
C HIS A 53 4.31 -0.46 11.53
N VAL A 54 3.03 -0.15 11.28
CA VAL A 54 2.61 1.09 10.62
C VAL A 54 2.82 2.33 11.46
#